data_AF-A0A9D8X5I1-F1
#
_entry.id   AF-A0A9D8X5I1-F1
#
_cell.length_a   1.000
_cell.length_b   1.000
_cell.length_c   1.000
_cell.angle_alpha   90.00
_cell.angle_beta   90.00
_cell.angle_gamma   90.00
#
_symmetry.space_group_name_H-M   'P 1'
#
loop_
_entity.id
_entity.type
_entity.pdbx_description
1 polymer ?
#
loop_
_entity_poly.entity_id
_entity_poly.type
_entity_poly.pdbx_seq_one_letter_code
_entity_poly.pdbx_strand_id
1 'polypeptide(L)'
;TVGNNSTFHLNIPPMPNGKLNDKDIQRLKELGEKLNNCFGKVISEDAVISTDFSKSETQPTIKVKLPEKRNISFVELAEKIENGQRVESFILRAKDNDGQFDVEYYGTTIGSRKIIQLDGTICTDEFLIEVTGARDKVEIEWVKLY
;
A
#
# COMPACT_ATOMS: atom_id res chain seq x y z
N THR A 1 1.32 -6.19 11.05
CA THR A 1 -0.10 -6.59 10.97
C THR A 1 -0.63 -6.24 9.59
N VAL A 2 -1.95 -6.20 9.31
CA VAL A 2 -2.59 -6.15 7.96
C VAL A 2 -1.79 -5.47 6.83
N GLY A 3 -1.24 -4.27 7.05
CA GLY A 3 -0.40 -3.57 6.07
C GLY A 3 1.01 -4.13 5.84
N ASN A 4 1.37 -5.28 6.40
CA ASN A 4 2.66 -5.95 6.32
C ASN A 4 2.46 -7.45 6.12
N ASN A 5 1.65 -7.83 5.12
CA ASN A 5 1.44 -9.21 4.66
C ASN A 5 1.02 -10.19 5.77
N SER A 6 0.08 -9.80 6.64
CA SER A 6 -0.34 -10.65 7.76
C SER A 6 -1.75 -10.32 8.24
N THR A 7 -2.56 -11.33 8.52
CA THR A 7 -3.91 -11.13 9.10
C THR A 7 -3.82 -10.65 10.55
N PHE A 8 -4.65 -9.67 10.90
CA PHE A 8 -4.82 -9.24 12.28
C PHE A 8 -6.05 -9.90 12.90
N HIS A 9 -5.83 -10.84 13.82
CA HIS A 9 -6.90 -11.49 14.56
C HIS A 9 -7.10 -10.78 15.91
N LEU A 10 -8.17 -9.99 16.00
CA LEU A 10 -8.49 -9.18 17.17
C LEU A 10 -9.50 -9.91 18.06
N ASN A 11 -9.06 -10.34 19.24
CA ASN A 11 -9.95 -10.92 20.24
C ASN A 11 -10.66 -9.82 21.04
N ILE A 12 -12.00 -9.92 21.16
CA ILE A 12 -12.82 -9.02 22.00
C ILE A 12 -13.63 -9.90 22.96
N PRO A 13 -13.18 -10.06 24.21
CA PRO A 13 -13.81 -10.98 25.14
C PRO A 13 -15.15 -10.44 25.65
N PRO A 14 -16.18 -11.29 25.77
CA PRO A 14 -17.41 -10.91 26.46
C PRO A 14 -17.15 -10.78 27.97
N MET A 15 -17.92 -9.92 28.61
CA MET A 15 -18.01 -9.83 30.08
C MET A 15 -18.78 -11.05 30.63
N PRO A 16 -18.75 -11.32 31.96
CA PRO A 16 -19.47 -12.44 32.57
C PRO A 16 -20.98 -12.48 32.31
N ASN A 17 -21.58 -11.33 31.99
CA ASN A 17 -22.99 -11.24 31.58
C ASN A 17 -23.25 -11.63 30.11
N GLY A 18 -22.23 -12.13 29.40
CA GLY A 18 -22.29 -12.55 28.00
C GLY A 18 -22.29 -11.41 26.98
N LYS A 19 -22.12 -10.14 27.41
CA LYS A 19 -22.12 -8.97 26.52
C LYS A 19 -20.72 -8.37 26.38
N LEU A 20 -20.48 -7.67 25.28
CA LEU A 20 -19.27 -6.85 25.13
C LEU A 20 -19.35 -5.62 26.04
N ASN A 21 -18.19 -5.12 26.46
CA ASN A 21 -18.11 -3.87 27.21
C ASN A 21 -18.44 -2.69 26.29
N ASP A 22 -19.24 -1.72 26.77
CA ASP A 22 -19.58 -0.51 26.00
C ASP A 22 -18.35 0.28 25.54
N LYS A 23 -17.26 0.26 26.32
CA LYS A 23 -15.98 0.87 25.95
C LYS A 23 -15.35 0.16 24.76
N ASP A 24 -15.40 -1.17 24.70
CA ASP A 24 -14.85 -1.94 23.59
C ASP A 24 -15.65 -1.67 22.32
N ILE A 25 -16.99 -1.63 22.43
CA ILE A 25 -17.87 -1.24 21.32
C ILE A 25 -17.49 0.15 20.79
N GLN A 26 -17.30 1.12 21.69
CA GLN A 26 -16.92 2.48 21.30
C GLN A 26 -15.56 2.50 20.60
N ARG A 27 -14.56 1.79 21.11
CA ARG A 27 -13.22 1.71 20.48
C ARG A 27 -13.24 1.03 19.11
N LEU A 28 -14.09 0.01 18.94
CA LEU A 28 -14.27 -0.65 17.64
C LEU A 28 -14.93 0.29 16.62
N LYS A 29 -15.88 1.13 17.03
CA LYS A 29 -16.46 2.17 16.17
C LYS A 29 -15.41 3.20 15.76
N GLU A 30 -14.64 3.72 16.71
CA GLU A 30 -13.55 4.66 16.44
C GLU A 30 -12.50 4.06 15.49
N LEU A 31 -12.17 2.78 15.65
CA LEU A 31 -11.28 2.07 14.73
C LEU A 31 -11.88 1.99 13.33
N GLY A 32 -13.16 1.62 13.22
CA GLY A 32 -13.88 1.58 11.94
C GLY A 32 -13.93 2.93 11.23
N GLU A 33 -14.25 4.00 11.96
CA GLU A 33 -14.25 5.37 11.45
C GLU A 33 -12.87 5.79 10.95
N LYS A 34 -11.80 5.51 11.72
CA LYS A 34 -10.43 5.79 11.30
C LYS A 34 -10.05 5.04 10.03
N LEU A 35 -10.39 3.75 9.94
CA LEU A 35 -10.11 2.96 8.73
C LEU A 35 -10.87 3.51 7.52
N ASN A 36 -12.13 3.90 7.68
CA ASN A 36 -12.92 4.48 6.60
C ASN A 36 -12.38 5.85 6.16
N ASN A 37 -11.93 6.68 7.11
CA ASN A 37 -11.35 7.98 6.79
C ASN A 37 -10.01 7.84 6.05
N CYS A 38 -9.20 6.83 6.37
CA CYS A 38 -7.91 6.60 5.71
C CYS A 38 -8.02 5.82 4.40
N PHE A 39 -8.94 4.86 4.30
CA PHE A 39 -8.97 3.87 3.21
C PHE A 39 -10.33 3.75 2.51
N GLY A 40 -11.31 4.57 2.87
CA GLY A 40 -12.68 4.51 2.32
C GLY A 40 -12.81 5.06 0.90
N LYS A 41 -11.78 5.78 0.40
CA LYS A 41 -11.76 6.34 -0.95
C LYS A 41 -10.40 6.11 -1.61
N VAL A 42 -10.37 5.29 -2.65
CA VAL A 42 -9.18 5.10 -3.50
C VAL A 42 -9.10 6.27 -4.48
N ILE A 43 -7.92 6.88 -4.63
CA ILE A 43 -7.69 8.02 -5.53
C ILE A 43 -6.81 7.68 -6.73
N SER A 44 -6.68 6.39 -7.04
CA SER A 44 -5.91 5.85 -8.18
C SER A 44 -6.75 5.01 -9.14
N GLU A 45 -8.08 5.13 -9.12
CA GLU A 45 -8.98 4.36 -9.99
C GLU A 45 -8.82 4.72 -11.49
N ASP A 46 -8.45 5.96 -11.77
CA ASP A 46 -8.17 6.52 -13.09
C ASP A 46 -6.66 6.64 -13.37
N ALA A 47 -5.83 6.03 -12.51
CA ALA A 47 -4.38 6.01 -12.71
C ALA A 47 -4.00 5.03 -13.82
N VAL A 48 -3.04 5.42 -14.65
CA VAL A 48 -2.37 4.51 -15.59
C VAL A 48 -1.23 3.82 -14.84
N ILE A 49 -1.34 2.51 -14.68
CA ILE A 49 -0.31 1.67 -14.06
C ILE A 49 0.37 0.85 -15.15
N SER A 50 1.69 0.95 -15.22
CA SER A 50 2.50 0.20 -16.20
C SER A 50 3.73 -0.40 -15.53
N THR A 51 4.08 -1.62 -15.90
CA THR A 51 5.24 -2.33 -15.36
C THR A 51 6.31 -2.46 -16.45
N ASP A 52 7.50 -1.92 -16.19
CA ASP A 52 8.64 -1.95 -17.10
C ASP A 52 9.66 -2.99 -16.65
N PHE A 53 9.92 -3.99 -17.50
CA PHE A 53 10.92 -5.04 -17.32
C PHE A 53 12.17 -4.84 -18.20
N SER A 54 12.29 -3.70 -18.89
CA SER A 54 13.37 -3.45 -19.86
C SER A 54 14.77 -3.59 -19.27
N LYS A 55 14.95 -3.27 -17.99
CA LYS A 55 16.23 -3.36 -17.27
C LYS A 55 16.51 -4.74 -16.67
N SER A 56 15.46 -5.47 -16.28
CA SER A 56 15.56 -6.76 -15.59
C SER A 56 14.24 -7.53 -15.68
N GLU A 57 14.34 -8.83 -15.95
CA GLU A 57 13.18 -9.73 -16.02
C GLU A 57 12.51 -9.96 -14.65
N THR A 58 13.23 -9.75 -13.55
CA THR A 58 12.75 -9.98 -12.19
C THR A 58 12.60 -8.71 -11.36
N GLN A 59 13.30 -7.63 -11.72
CA GLN A 59 13.33 -6.37 -10.98
C GLN A 59 12.70 -5.24 -11.80
N PRO A 60 11.36 -5.24 -11.99
CA PRO A 60 10.71 -4.21 -12.77
C PRO A 60 10.62 -2.88 -12.04
N THR A 61 10.35 -1.84 -12.81
CA THR A 61 9.83 -0.57 -12.30
C THR A 61 8.34 -0.48 -12.60
N ILE A 62 7.51 -0.40 -11.56
CA ILE A 62 6.08 -0.13 -11.70
C ILE A 62 5.89 1.38 -11.65
N LYS A 63 5.42 1.96 -12.75
CA LYS A 63 5.05 3.37 -12.83
C LYS A 63 3.55 3.52 -12.61
N VAL A 64 3.19 4.46 -11.74
CA VAL A 64 1.80 4.87 -11.50
C VAL A 64 1.67 6.33 -11.89
N LYS A 65 0.83 6.64 -12.88
CA LYS A 65 0.59 8.01 -13.36
C LYS A 65 -0.87 8.40 -13.14
N LEU A 66 -1.09 9.46 -12.37
CA LEU A 66 -2.39 10.09 -12.18
C LEU A 66 -2.64 11.13 -13.28
N PRO A 67 -3.90 11.40 -13.63
CA PRO A 67 -4.24 12.44 -14.62
C PRO A 67 -3.93 13.86 -14.12
N GLU A 68 -3.88 14.06 -12.81
CA GLU A 68 -3.59 15.33 -12.16
C GLU A 68 -2.85 15.10 -10.84
N LYS A 69 -2.24 16.16 -10.28
CA LYS A 69 -1.59 16.09 -8.97
C LYS A 69 -2.65 15.88 -7.88
N ARG A 70 -2.42 14.89 -7.01
CA ARG A 70 -3.30 14.59 -5.87
C ARG A 70 -2.49 14.48 -4.59
N ASN A 71 -3.15 14.81 -3.49
CA ASN A 71 -2.64 14.65 -2.14
C ASN A 71 -2.77 13.18 -1.71
N ILE A 72 -1.65 12.54 -1.40
CA ILE A 72 -1.58 11.11 -1.10
C ILE A 72 -0.87 10.94 0.23
N SER A 73 -1.45 10.12 1.10
CA SER A 73 -0.93 9.81 2.43
C SER A 73 -0.62 8.31 2.59
N PHE A 74 -1.28 7.45 1.81
CA PHE A 74 -1.01 6.02 1.82
C PHE A 74 -0.86 5.43 0.43
N VAL A 75 0.06 4.46 0.32
CA VAL A 75 0.23 3.61 -0.86
C VAL A 75 0.02 2.16 -0.44
N GLU A 76 -0.94 1.49 -1.07
CA GLU A 76 -1.18 0.06 -0.89
C GLU A 76 -0.71 -0.71 -2.13
N LEU A 77 0.09 -1.75 -1.89
CA LEU A 77 0.61 -2.66 -2.90
C LEU A 77 0.14 -4.08 -2.60
N ALA A 78 -0.17 -4.86 -3.63
CA ALA A 78 -0.39 -6.29 -3.51
C ALA A 78 0.23 -7.04 -4.68
N GLU A 79 0.94 -8.13 -4.36
CA GLU A 79 1.36 -9.11 -5.35
C GLU A 79 0.20 -10.04 -5.72
N LYS A 80 0.28 -10.60 -6.91
CA LYS A 80 -0.58 -11.69 -7.37
C LYS A 80 -0.21 -13.00 -6.68
N ILE A 81 -0.59 -13.13 -5.41
CA ILE A 81 -0.09 -14.19 -4.52
C ILE A 81 -0.46 -15.61 -4.95
N GLU A 82 -1.44 -15.82 -5.83
CA GLU A 82 -1.70 -17.11 -6.47
C GLU A 82 -0.50 -17.61 -7.29
N ASN A 83 0.35 -16.69 -7.76
CA ASN A 83 1.58 -16.97 -8.49
C ASN A 83 2.83 -16.93 -7.57
N GLY A 84 2.62 -16.78 -6.27
CA GLY A 84 3.65 -16.74 -5.23
C GLY A 84 4.06 -15.33 -4.82
N GLN A 85 4.69 -15.23 -3.65
CA GLN A 85 5.34 -13.99 -3.18
C GLN A 85 6.78 -13.93 -3.71
N ARG A 86 7.10 -12.88 -4.47
CA ARG A 86 8.36 -12.78 -5.22
C ARG A 86 9.22 -11.61 -4.79
N VAL A 87 8.63 -10.46 -4.43
CA VAL A 87 9.39 -9.25 -4.05
C VAL A 87 10.10 -9.43 -2.72
N GLU A 88 11.40 -9.13 -2.70
CA GLU A 88 12.28 -9.16 -1.52
C GLU A 88 12.75 -7.78 -1.07
N SER A 89 12.85 -6.82 -2.00
CA SER A 89 13.08 -5.41 -1.71
C SER A 89 12.59 -4.50 -2.82
N PHE A 90 12.16 -3.30 -2.44
CA PHE A 90 11.73 -2.26 -3.38
C PHE A 90 11.91 -0.86 -2.78
N ILE A 91 11.90 0.15 -3.67
CA ILE A 91 11.94 1.57 -3.32
C ILE A 91 10.70 2.23 -3.90
N LEU A 92 9.98 2.97 -3.06
CA LEU A 92 8.92 3.87 -3.51
C LEU A 92 9.50 5.26 -3.71
N ARG A 93 9.30 5.83 -4.89
CA ARG A 93 9.66 7.20 -5.23
C ARG A 93 8.44 8.00 -5.66
N ALA A 94 8.40 9.26 -5.27
CA ALA A 94 7.40 10.22 -5.73
C ALA A 94 8.06 11.28 -6.59
N LYS A 95 7.33 11.79 -7.58
CA LYS A 95 7.80 12.92 -8.39
C LYS A 95 7.65 14.21 -7.61
N ASP A 96 8.73 14.96 -7.47
CA ASP A 96 8.76 16.27 -6.82
C ASP A 96 8.23 17.39 -7.74
N ASN A 97 8.37 18.64 -7.29
CA ASN A 97 7.95 19.81 -8.09
C ASN A 97 8.90 20.15 -9.25
N ASP A 98 10.15 19.73 -9.18
CA ASP A 98 11.17 19.94 -10.21
C ASP A 98 11.17 18.82 -11.26
N GLY A 99 10.33 17.80 -11.06
CA GLY A 99 10.19 16.63 -11.92
C GLY A 99 11.18 15.50 -11.65
N GLN A 100 11.93 15.57 -10.56
CA GLN A 100 12.83 14.52 -10.07
C GLN A 100 12.07 13.51 -9.21
N PHE A 101 12.65 12.33 -9.01
CA PHE A 101 12.03 11.24 -8.23
C PHE A 101 12.77 11.01 -6.91
N ASP A 102 12.23 11.60 -5.86
CA ASP A 102 12.75 11.46 -4.49
C ASP A 102 12.26 10.17 -3.84
N VAL A 103 13.07 9.63 -2.92
CA VAL A 103 12.74 8.38 -2.23
C VAL A 103 11.84 8.67 -1.04
N GLU A 104 10.66 8.04 -1.04
CA GLU A 104 9.67 8.17 0.03
C GLU A 104 9.69 6.99 0.99
N TYR A 105 10.05 5.79 0.50
CA TYR A 105 10.03 4.59 1.32
C TYR A 105 10.96 3.49 0.80
N TYR A 106 11.62 2.80 1.72
CA TYR A 106 12.34 1.55 1.45
C TYR A 106 11.56 0.37 2.02
N GLY A 107 11.24 -0.61 1.17
CA GLY A 107 10.50 -1.79 1.52
C GLY A 107 11.28 -3.08 1.28
N THR A 108 10.88 -4.14 1.99
CA THR A 108 11.36 -5.50 1.74
C THR A 108 10.30 -6.27 0.96
N THR A 109 9.40 -6.97 1.65
CA THR A 109 8.35 -7.79 1.04
C THR A 109 7.05 -7.02 0.82
N ILE A 110 6.28 -7.43 -0.19
CA ILE A 110 4.91 -6.95 -0.45
C ILE A 110 3.89 -8.03 -0.05
N GLY A 111 3.93 -9.19 -0.70
CA GLY A 111 3.01 -10.29 -0.51
C GLY A 111 1.56 -9.94 -0.79
N SER A 112 0.65 -10.48 0.02
CA SER A 112 -0.80 -10.28 -0.13
C SER A 112 -1.24 -8.82 0.00
N ARG A 113 -0.55 -8.05 0.85
CA ARG A 113 -0.84 -6.64 1.08
C ARG A 113 0.30 -5.94 1.83
N LYS A 114 0.72 -4.80 1.29
CA LYS A 114 1.63 -3.84 1.92
C LYS A 114 0.98 -2.47 1.92
N ILE A 115 0.83 -1.84 3.09
CA ILE A 115 0.36 -0.46 3.21
C ILE A 115 1.54 0.38 3.71
N ILE A 116 1.88 1.41 2.95
CA ILE A 116 2.95 2.35 3.22
C ILE A 116 2.28 3.65 3.63
N GLN A 117 2.58 4.12 4.84
CA GLN A 117 2.23 5.46 5.28
C GLN A 117 3.38 6.40 4.88
N LEU A 118 3.06 7.45 4.13
CA LEU A 118 4.02 8.47 3.72
C LEU A 118 4.29 9.43 4.88
N ASP A 119 5.45 10.10 4.86
CA ASP A 119 5.74 11.15 5.84
C ASP A 119 4.95 12.41 5.50
N GLY A 120 3.76 12.51 6.09
CA GLY A 120 2.78 13.53 5.74
C GLY A 120 2.06 13.23 4.42
N THR A 121 1.61 14.29 3.75
CA THR A 121 0.85 14.22 2.51
C THR A 121 1.72 14.70 1.36
N ILE A 122 1.91 13.84 0.36
CA ILE A 122 2.68 14.14 -0.84
C ILE A 122 1.71 14.56 -1.95
N CYS A 123 1.94 15.74 -2.53
CA CYS A 123 1.16 16.24 -3.65
C CYS A 123 1.90 15.94 -4.97
N THR A 124 1.51 14.89 -5.66
CA THR A 124 2.16 14.47 -6.91
C THR A 124 1.18 13.80 -7.87
N ASP A 125 1.58 13.67 -9.12
CA ASP A 125 0.84 12.99 -10.17
C ASP A 125 1.53 11.68 -10.62
N GLU A 126 2.67 11.31 -10.01
CA GLU A 126 3.49 10.20 -10.50
C GLU A 126 4.32 9.53 -9.39
N PHE A 127 4.26 8.20 -9.33
CA PHE A 127 5.09 7.37 -8.46
C PHE A 127 5.82 6.30 -9.26
N LEU A 128 6.97 5.88 -8.73
CA LEU A 128 7.70 4.71 -9.17
C LEU A 128 7.88 3.75 -8.00
N ILE A 129 7.52 2.49 -8.21
CA ILE A 129 7.92 1.38 -7.35
C ILE A 129 9.03 0.63 -8.07
N GLU A 130 10.26 0.84 -7.64
CA GLU A 130 11.44 0.18 -8.18
C GLU A 130 11.70 -1.09 -7.37
N VAL A 131 11.46 -2.26 -7.97
CA VAL A 131 11.85 -3.53 -7.34
C VAL A 131 13.36 -3.65 -7.38
N THR A 132 14.00 -3.81 -6.24
CA THR A 132 15.46 -3.94 -6.11
C THR A 132 15.90 -5.37 -5.82
N GLY A 133 14.97 -6.27 -5.51
CA GLY A 133 15.22 -7.70 -5.30
C GLY A 133 13.94 -8.50 -5.43
N ALA A 134 14.00 -9.60 -6.17
CA ALA A 134 12.89 -10.54 -6.34
C ALA A 134 13.39 -11.95 -6.65
N ARG A 135 12.60 -12.96 -6.28
CA ARG A 135 12.91 -14.39 -6.50
C ARG A 135 12.58 -14.88 -7.90
N ASP A 136 11.64 -14.21 -8.56
CA ASP A 136 11.11 -14.54 -9.88
C ASP A 136 10.43 -13.30 -10.47
N LYS A 137 9.91 -13.38 -11.69
CA LYS A 137 9.21 -12.29 -12.39
C LYS A 137 8.10 -11.69 -11.53
N VAL A 138 8.17 -10.42 -11.16
CA VAL A 138 7.16 -9.84 -10.26
C VAL A 138 5.82 -9.65 -10.95
N GLU A 139 4.73 -10.02 -10.26
CA GLU A 139 3.35 -9.77 -10.70
C GLU A 139 2.62 -9.00 -9.62
N ILE A 140 2.27 -7.75 -9.92
CA ILE A 140 1.47 -6.89 -9.03
C ILE A 140 0.01 -7.02 -9.42
N GLU A 141 -0.84 -7.31 -8.44
CA GLU A 141 -2.27 -7.46 -8.63
C GLU A 141 -2.96 -6.08 -8.58
N TRP A 142 -2.57 -5.21 -7.63
CA TRP A 142 -3.01 -3.81 -7.60
C TRP A 142 -2.03 -2.87 -6.91
N VAL A 143 -2.13 -1.60 -7.28
CA VAL A 143 -1.62 -0.45 -6.54
C VAL A 143 -2.79 0.48 -6.25
N LYS A 144 -2.96 0.86 -4.98
CA LYS A 144 -3.99 1.82 -4.56
C LYS A 144 -3.37 2.98 -3.82
N LEU A 145 -3.84 4.18 -4.11
CA LEU A 145 -3.43 5.41 -3.45
C LEU A 145 -4.61 5.96 -2.64
N TYR A 146 -4.33 6.55 -1.48
CA TYR A 146 -5.30 7.16 -0.58
C TYR A 146 -4.79 8.50 -0.05
#